data_AF-A0A494YXX5-F1
#
_entry.id   AF-A0A494YXX5-F1
#
_cell.length_a   1.000
_cell.length_b   1.000
_cell.length_c   1.000
_cell.angle_alpha   90.00
_cell.angle_beta   90.00
_cell.angle_gamma   90.00
#
_symmetry.space_group_name_H-M   'P 1'
#
loop_
_entity.id
_entity.type
_entity.pdbx_description
1 polymer ?
#
loop_
_entity_poly.entity_id
_entity_poly.type
_entity_poly.pdbx_seq_one_letter_code
_entity_poly.pdbx_strand_id
1 'polypeptide(L)'
;MKGLAWVLILYYSLVTVLWIANSPYLFSIWGVIIWLVSIVLGYVVYKQIKEKNIIKHLMLYSTSFMVFLLIVTGLIHLVVTSMP
;
A
#
# COMPACT_ATOMS: atom_id res chain seq x y z
N MET A 1 -12.01 0.84 14.70
CA MET A 1 -11.25 1.65 13.71
C MET A 1 -9.76 1.79 14.04
N LYS A 2 -9.36 2.18 15.26
CA LYS A 2 -7.93 2.29 15.62
C LYS A 2 -7.14 0.98 15.45
N GLY A 3 -7.71 -0.16 15.88
CA GLY A 3 -7.09 -1.48 15.68
C GLY A 3 -6.90 -1.85 14.20
N LEU A 4 -7.91 -1.63 13.36
CA LEU A 4 -7.81 -1.85 11.91
C LEU A 4 -6.74 -0.96 11.26
N ALA A 5 -6.59 0.29 11.71
CA ALA A 5 -5.53 1.16 11.22
C ALA A 5 -4.14 0.59 11.54
N TRP A 6 -3.92 0.07 12.75
CA TRP A 6 -2.66 -0.58 13.11
C TRP A 6 -2.38 -1.84 12.29
N VAL A 7 -3.39 -2.68 12.07
CA VAL A 7 -3.26 -3.87 11.21
C VAL A 7 -2.88 -3.47 9.79
N LEU A 8 -3.52 -2.44 9.22
CA LEU A 8 -3.20 -1.96 7.89
C LEU A 8 -1.80 -1.35 7.83
N ILE A 9 -1.38 -0.59 8.84
CA ILE A 9 -0.02 -0.04 8.90
C ILE A 9 1.02 -1.17 8.93
N LEU A 10 0.80 -2.22 9.73
CA LEU A 10 1.69 -3.38 9.74
C LEU A 10 1.71 -4.09 8.39
N TYR A 11 0.54 -4.28 7.77
CA TYR A 11 0.43 -4.86 6.43
C TYR A 11 1.18 -4.02 5.38
N TYR A 12 1.07 -2.69 5.42
CA TYR A 12 1.80 -1.78 4.54
C TYR A 12 3.32 -1.86 4.73
N SER A 13 3.79 -2.04 5.96
CA SER A 13 5.21 -2.31 6.21
C SER A 13 5.65 -3.62 5.56
N LEU A 14 4.84 -4.69 5.65
CA LEU A 14 5.12 -5.96 4.97
C LEU A 14 5.15 -5.79 3.45
N VAL A 15 4.18 -5.08 2.88
CA VAL A 15 4.16 -4.77 1.44
C VAL A 15 5.44 -4.05 1.01
N THR A 16 5.89 -3.08 1.80
CA THR A 16 7.14 -2.34 1.52
C THR A 16 8.35 -3.28 1.51
N VAL A 17 8.46 -4.18 2.49
CA VAL A 17 9.55 -5.17 2.55
C VAL A 17 9.50 -6.11 1.35
N LEU A 18 8.31 -6.63 1.01
CA LEU A 18 8.12 -7.50 -0.15
C LEU A 18 8.44 -6.78 -1.47
N TRP A 19 8.13 -5.49 -1.55
CA TRP A 19 8.43 -4.65 -2.72
C TRP A 19 9.93 -4.46 -2.90
N ILE A 20 10.64 -4.11 -1.82
CA ILE A 20 12.12 -3.97 -1.84
C ILE A 20 12.79 -5.31 -2.18
N ALA A 21 12.26 -6.42 -1.66
CA ALA A 21 12.76 -7.76 -1.95
C ALA A 21 12.41 -8.27 -3.36
N ASN A 22 11.77 -7.45 -4.19
CA ASN A 22 11.26 -7.82 -5.50
C ASN A 22 10.44 -9.14 -5.49
N SER A 23 9.57 -9.31 -4.48
CA SER A 23 8.96 -10.60 -4.21
C SER A 23 7.89 -11.00 -5.24
N PRO A 24 7.94 -12.22 -5.81
CA PRO A 24 6.94 -12.69 -6.77
C PRO A 24 5.54 -12.81 -6.17
N TYR A 25 5.42 -12.99 -4.84
CA TYR A 25 4.12 -13.04 -4.17
C TYR A 25 3.38 -11.71 -4.26
N LEU A 26 4.09 -10.59 -4.09
CA LEU A 26 3.52 -9.25 -4.16
C LEU A 26 3.10 -8.91 -5.60
N PHE A 27 3.94 -9.25 -6.59
CA PHE A 27 3.69 -8.94 -8.00
C PHE A 27 2.82 -9.97 -8.72
N SER A 28 2.39 -11.03 -8.05
CA SER A 28 1.34 -11.91 -8.57
C SER A 28 0.02 -11.15 -8.74
N ILE A 29 -0.85 -11.63 -9.63
CA ILE A 29 -2.18 -11.04 -9.85
C ILE A 29 -2.94 -10.89 -8.52
N TRP A 30 -2.92 -11.93 -7.69
CA TRP A 30 -3.56 -11.91 -6.37
C TRP A 30 -2.90 -10.92 -5.42
N GLY A 31 -1.56 -10.84 -5.43
CA GLY A 31 -0.81 -9.87 -4.62
C GLY A 31 -1.19 -8.42 -4.96
N VAL A 32 -1.25 -8.09 -6.25
CA VAL A 32 -1.66 -6.75 -6.71
C VAL A 32 -3.12 -6.45 -6.38
N ILE A 33 -4.04 -7.42 -6.52
CA ILE A 33 -5.44 -7.24 -6.14
C ILE A 33 -5.57 -6.97 -4.64
N ILE A 34 -4.93 -7.78 -3.79
CA ILE A 34 -4.97 -7.60 -2.33
C ILE A 34 -4.37 -6.24 -1.96
N TRP A 35 -3.29 -5.84 -2.63
CA TRP A 35 -2.67 -4.54 -2.43
C TRP A 35 -3.63 -3.39 -2.78
N LEU A 36 -4.30 -3.42 -3.94
CA LEU A 36 -5.31 -2.43 -4.33
C LEU A 36 -6.47 -2.35 -3.33
N VAL A 37 -7.00 -3.51 -2.92
CA VAL A 37 -8.09 -3.57 -1.92
C VAL A 37 -7.63 -2.95 -0.60
N SER A 38 -6.39 -3.20 -0.17
CA SER A 38 -5.84 -2.64 1.06
C SER A 38 -5.76 -1.11 1.02
N ILE A 39 -5.40 -0.52 -0.13
CA ILE A 39 -5.34 0.93 -0.32
C ILE A 39 -6.73 1.55 -0.16
N VAL A 40 -7.75 0.95 -0.78
CA VAL A 40 -9.14 1.41 -0.67
C VAL A 40 -9.60 1.34 0.79
N LEU A 41 -9.35 0.21 1.46
CA LEU A 41 -9.62 0.04 2.89
C LEU A 41 -8.89 1.09 3.72
N GLY A 42 -7.64 1.41 3.38
CA GLY A 42 -6.87 2.41 4.10
C GLY A 42 -7.47 3.81 4.03
N TYR A 43 -7.99 4.20 2.87
CA TYR A 43 -8.68 5.46 2.69
C TYR A 43 -10.01 5.50 3.46
N VAL A 44 -10.77 4.39 3.45
CA VAL A 44 -12.01 4.26 4.24
C VAL A 44 -11.72 4.39 5.73
N VAL A 45 -10.68 3.70 6.23
CA VAL A 45 -10.27 3.76 7.64
C VAL A 45 -9.84 5.17 8.02
N TYR A 46 -9.04 5.85 7.20
CA TYR A 46 -8.65 7.24 7.41
C TYR A 46 -9.87 8.16 7.56
N LYS A 47 -10.87 8.04 6.67
CA LYS A 47 -12.07 8.87 6.69
C LYS A 47 -12.94 8.63 7.93
N GLN A 48 -12.96 7.40 8.45
CA GLN A 48 -13.73 7.05 9.64
C GLN A 48 -13.06 7.45 10.96
N ILE A 49 -11.75 7.71 10.97
CA ILE A 49 -11.06 8.24 12.16
C ILE A 49 -11.40 9.73 12.31
N LYS A 50 -12.33 10.02 13.24
CA LYS A 50 -12.80 11.38 13.53
C LYS A 50 -11.79 12.21 14.34
N GLU A 51 -11.02 11.58 15.22
CA GLU A 51 -10.02 12.27 16.04
C GLU A 51 -8.80 12.72 15.21
N LYS A 52 -8.37 13.98 15.42
CA LYS A 52 -7.06 14.47 14.98
C LYS A 52 -5.97 13.87 15.88
N ASN A 53 -5.70 12.58 15.69
CA ASN A 53 -4.63 11.86 16.38
C ASN A 53 -3.52 11.49 15.39
N ILE A 54 -2.31 11.24 15.89
CA ILE A 54 -1.12 10.86 15.11
C ILE A 54 -1.43 9.70 14.15
N ILE A 55 -2.21 8.72 14.61
CA ILE A 55 -2.64 7.55 13.83
C ILE A 55 -3.36 7.96 12.53
N LYS A 56 -4.15 9.04 12.55
CA LYS A 56 -4.86 9.51 11.35
C LYS A 56 -3.91 10.02 10.28
N HIS A 57 -2.91 10.81 10.67
CA HIS A 57 -1.88 11.31 9.76
C HIS A 57 -1.00 10.17 9.26
N LEU A 58 -0.57 9.28 10.16
CA LEU A 58 0.20 8.10 9.80
C LEU A 58 -0.54 7.24 8.78
N MET A 59 -1.83 6.99 8.99
CA MET A 59 -2.67 6.22 8.06
C MET A 59 -2.77 6.88 6.68
N LEU A 60 -2.90 8.21 6.63
CA LEU A 60 -2.92 8.95 5.38
C LEU A 60 -1.59 8.82 4.64
N TYR A 61 -0.46 9.09 5.32
CA TYR A 61 0.86 9.00 4.71
C TYR A 61 1.18 7.59 4.23
N SER A 62 0.91 6.56 5.04
CA SER A 62 1.15 5.18 4.65
C SER A 62 0.27 4.76 3.47
N THR A 63 -1.01 5.15 3.45
CA THR A 63 -1.90 4.84 2.30
C THR A 63 -1.45 5.56 1.03
N SER A 64 -1.07 6.84 1.12
CA SER A 64 -0.52 7.58 -0.03
C SER A 64 0.79 6.97 -0.53
N PHE A 65 1.65 6.51 0.38
CA PHE A 65 2.89 5.82 0.03
C PHE A 65 2.63 4.50 -0.72
N MET A 66 1.62 3.73 -0.33
CA MET A 66 1.22 2.53 -1.07
C MET A 66 0.78 2.84 -2.51
N VAL A 67 0.01 3.92 -2.71
CA VAL A 67 -0.37 4.38 -4.05
C VAL A 67 0.86 4.76 -4.86
N PHE A 68 1.79 5.51 -4.26
CA PHE A 68 3.05 5.89 -4.89
C PHE A 68 3.85 4.66 -5.34
N LEU A 69 4.03 3.67 -4.46
CA LEU A 69 4.72 2.43 -4.79
C LEU A 69 4.05 1.68 -5.95
N LEU A 70 2.72 1.69 -6.02
CA LEU A 70 1.97 1.05 -7.11
C LEU A 70 2.24 1.75 -8.45
N ILE A 71 2.26 3.08 -8.48
CA ILE A 71 2.62 3.87 -9.66
C ILE A 71 4.06 3.58 -10.10
N VAL A 72 5.01 3.60 -9.15
CA VAL A 72 6.42 3.29 -9.44
C VAL A 72 6.56 1.88 -10.00
N THR A 73 5.83 0.91 -9.45
CA THR A 73 5.81 -0.47 -9.97
C THR A 73 5.33 -0.50 -11.42
N GLY A 74 4.26 0.23 -11.75
CA GLY A 74 3.76 0.35 -13.12
C GLY A 74 4.80 0.96 -14.07
N LEU A 75 5.48 2.04 -13.64
CA LEU A 75 6.54 2.65 -14.44
C LEU A 75 7.72 1.71 -14.66
N ILE A 76 8.18 1.00 -13.62
CA ILE A 76 9.24 -0.01 -13.73
C ILE A 76 8.83 -1.09 -14.72
N HIS A 77 7.60 -1.60 -14.61
CA HIS A 77 7.11 -2.63 -15.51
C HIS A 77 7.15 -2.16 -16.97
N LEU A 78 6.66 -0.95 -17.25
CA LEU A 78 6.69 -0.37 -18.60
C LEU A 78 8.11 -0.23 -19.13
N VAL A 79 9.02 0.33 -18.32
CA VAL A 79 10.44 0.51 -18.70
C VAL A 79 11.08 -0.85 -19.00
N VAL A 80 10.92 -1.84 -18.13
CA VAL A 80 11.51 -3.18 -18.32
C VAL A 80 10.93 -3.87 -19.56
N THR A 81 9.63 -3.78 -19.81
CA THR A 81 9.03 -4.37 -21.03
C THR A 81 9.38 -3.65 -22.32
N SER A 82 9.80 -2.39 -22.23
CA SER A 82 10.21 -1.59 -23.39
C SER A 82 11.69 -1.78 -23.78
N MET A 83 12.47 -2.43 -22.90
CA MET A 83 13.84 -2.81 -23.23
C MET A 83 13.81 -4.05 -24.14
N PRO A 84 14.43 -3.97 -25.34
CA PRO A 84 14.51 -5.10 -26.27
C PRO A 84 15.42 -6.23 -25.77
#